data_AF-A0AA44NM10-F1
#
_entry.id   AF-A0AA44NM10-F1
#
_cell.length_a   1.000
_cell.length_b   1.000
_cell.length_c   1.000
_cell.angle_alpha   90.00
_cell.angle_beta   90.00
_cell.angle_gamma   90.00
#
_symmetry.space_group_name_H-M   'P 1'
#
loop_
_entity.id
_entity.type
_entity.pdbx_description
1 polymer ?
#
loop_
_entity_poly.entity_id
_entity_poly.type
_entity_poly.pdbx_seq_one_letter_code
_entity_poly.pdbx_strand_id
1 'polypeptide(L)' 'MELILKSNRGLHVRLSADDAEGLLKVSQLCELLEISYTGVRARIFRGETVEQAVHHFLDQKGGGDA' A
#
# COMPACT_ATOMS: atom_id res chain seq x y z
N MET A 1 9.62 -7.64 -2.98
CA MET A 1 10.14 -7.02 -1.73
C MET A 1 8.97 -6.90 -0.76
N GLU A 2 9.17 -7.19 0.53
CA GLU A 2 8.09 -7.35 1.51
C GLU A 2 7.87 -6.07 2.33
N LEU A 3 6.64 -5.57 2.34
CA LEU A 3 6.23 -4.53 3.30
C LEU A 3 5.65 -5.21 4.54
N ILE A 4 6.22 -4.93 5.71
CA ILE A 4 5.74 -5.41 7.00
C ILE A 4 5.13 -4.23 7.75
N LEU A 5 3.80 -4.21 7.85
CA LEU A 5 3.11 -3.32 8.79
C LEU A 5 3.37 -3.84 10.21
N LYS A 6 3.86 -3.00 11.11
CA LYS A 6 4.06 -3.35 12.53
C LYS A 6 2.99 -2.65 13.35
N SER A 7 2.09 -3.41 13.96
CA SER A 7 1.22 -2.88 15.02
C SER A 7 1.89 -3.02 16.39
N ASN A 8 1.49 -2.20 17.37
CA ASN A 8 1.93 -2.33 18.76
C ASN A 8 1.52 -3.69 19.41
N ARG A 9 0.71 -4.49 18.69
CA ARG A 9 0.30 -5.85 19.09
C ARG A 9 0.98 -6.94 18.26
N GLY A 10 2.01 -6.62 17.49
CA GLY A 10 2.79 -7.61 16.74
C GLY A 10 2.11 -8.21 15.51
N LEU A 11 1.09 -7.54 14.96
CA LEU A 11 0.49 -7.96 13.70
C LEU A 11 1.45 -7.59 12.55
N HIS A 12 1.93 -8.60 11.83
CA HIS A 12 2.75 -8.45 10.63
C HIS A 12 1.96 -8.87 9.40
N VAL A 13 1.47 -7.89 8.63
CA VAL A 13 0.78 -8.17 7.36
C VAL A 13 1.82 -8.13 6.25
N ARG A 14 2.05 -9.29 5.61
CA ARG A 14 2.86 -9.38 4.39
C ARG A 14 2.04 -8.88 3.21
N LEU A 15 2.55 -7.86 2.54
CA LEU A 15 1.95 -7.30 1.34
C LEU A 15 2.82 -7.65 0.13
N SER A 16 2.23 -8.37 -0.81
CA SER A 16 2.79 -8.64 -2.14
C SER A 16 1.75 -8.23 -3.19
N ALA A 17 2.20 -8.05 -4.43
CA ALA A 17 1.30 -7.88 -5.58
C ALA A 17 1.49 -8.98 -6.63
N ASP A 18 2.10 -10.09 -6.22
CA ASP A 18 2.47 -11.19 -7.11
C ASP A 18 1.31 -12.19 -7.31
N ASP A 19 0.32 -12.17 -6.40
CA ASP A 19 -0.86 -13.03 -6.44
C ASP A 19 -2.14 -12.29 -6.06
N ALA A 20 -3.29 -12.95 -6.27
CA ALA A 20 -4.59 -12.38 -5.98
C ALA A 20 -4.80 -12.08 -4.49
N GLU A 21 -4.24 -12.90 -3.60
CA GLU A 21 -4.36 -12.73 -2.14
C GLU A 21 -3.60 -11.49 -1.67
N GLY A 22 -2.39 -11.27 -2.17
CA GLY A 22 -1.57 -10.09 -1.89
C GLY A 22 -2.28 -8.82 -2.36
N LEU A 23 -2.84 -8.82 -3.57
CA LEU A 23 -3.61 -7.70 -4.10
C LEU A 23 -4.86 -7.38 -3.25
N LEU A 24 -5.50 -8.39 -2.66
CA LEU A 24 -6.61 -8.24 -1.70
C LEU A 24 -6.15 -7.60 -0.39
N LYS A 25 -4.99 -8.00 0.15
CA LYS A 25 -4.41 -7.36 1.35
C LYS A 25 -4.02 -5.91 1.07
N VAL A 26 -3.49 -5.62 -0.12
CA VAL A 26 -3.19 -4.25 -0.55
C VAL A 26 -4.46 -3.41 -0.67
N SER A 27 -5.57 -3.95 -1.17
CA SER A 27 -6.84 -3.21 -1.24
C SER A 27 -7.38 -2.87 0.15
N GLN A 28 -7.34 -3.83 1.08
CA GLN A 28 -7.74 -3.61 2.48
C GLN A 28 -6.86 -2.56 3.16
N LEU A 29 -5.55 -2.60 2.92
CA LEU A 29 -4.65 -1.56 3.43
C LEU A 29 -5.01 -0.18 2.88
N CYS A 30 -5.25 -0.08 1.57
CA CYS A 30 -5.61 1.19 0.95
C CYS A 30 -6.90 1.78 1.55
N GLU A 31 -7.87 0.93 1.88
CA GLU A 31 -9.09 1.33 2.57
C GLU A 31 -8.82 1.86 3.99
N LEU A 32 -7.98 1.16 4.77
CA LEU A 32 -7.59 1.58 6.12
C LEU A 32 -6.82 2.91 6.15
N LEU A 33 -6.01 3.17 5.11
CA LEU A 33 -5.23 4.41 4.98
C LEU A 33 -6.02 5.53 4.27
N GLU A 34 -7.23 5.22 3.79
CA GLU A 34 -8.06 6.06 2.94
C GLU A 34 -7.28 6.62 1.73
N ILE A 35 -6.58 5.74 1.01
CA ILE A 35 -5.85 6.04 -0.22
C ILE A 35 -6.41 5.23 -1.40
N SER A 36 -6.15 5.70 -2.63
CA SER A 36 -6.72 5.08 -3.82
C SER A 36 -6.07 3.73 -4.16
N TYR A 37 -6.81 2.63 -3.97
CA TYR A 37 -6.36 1.30 -4.41
C TYR A 37 -6.15 1.22 -5.93
N THR A 38 -7.03 1.82 -6.73
CA THR A 38 -6.91 1.79 -8.19
C THR A 38 -5.65 2.53 -8.66
N GLY A 39 -5.29 3.62 -7.98
CA GLY A 39 -4.05 4.36 -8.21
C GLY A 39 -2.81 3.58 -7.78
N VAL A 40 -2.83 2.97 -6.60
CA VAL A 40 -1.75 2.09 -6.10
C VAL A 40 -1.53 0.92 -7.05
N ARG A 41 -2.60 0.25 -7.45
CA ARG A 41 -2.57 -0.87 -8.40
C ARG A 41 -1.95 -0.44 -9.73
N ALA A 42 -2.35 0.70 -10.30
CA ALA A 42 -1.81 1.19 -11.56
C ALA A 42 -0.28 1.40 -11.52
N ARG A 43 0.25 1.87 -10.40
CA ARG A 43 1.70 2.03 -10.20
C ARG A 43 2.44 0.72 -10.08
N ILE A 44 1.89 -0.23 -9.34
CA ILE A 44 2.43 -1.58 -9.25
C ILE A 44 2.52 -2.22 -10.65
N PHE A 45 1.48 -2.07 -11.49
CA PHE A 45 1.51 -2.54 -12.88
C PHE A 45 2.56 -1.84 -13.75
N ARG A 46 3.02 -0.64 -13.37
CA ARG A 46 4.13 0.07 -14.04
C ARG A 46 5.51 -0.36 -13.54
N GLY A 47 5.57 -1.30 -12.60
CA GLY A 47 6.82 -1.85 -12.06
C GLY A 47 7.28 -1.25 -10.74
N GLU A 48 6.48 -0.38 -10.11
CA GLU A 48 6.76 0.11 -8.75
C GLU A 48 6.51 -1.00 -7.71
N THR A 49 7.24 -0.95 -6.60
CA THR A 49 6.95 -1.83 -5.46
C THR A 49 5.66 -1.39 -4.75
N VAL A 50 5.02 -2.31 -4.03
CA VAL A 50 3.83 -1.99 -3.21
C VAL A 50 4.11 -0.83 -2.25
N GLU A 51 5.30 -0.82 -1.64
CA GLU A 51 5.74 0.23 -0.73
C GLU A 51 5.85 1.59 -1.44
N GLN A 52 6.55 1.66 -2.57
CA GLN A 52 6.69 2.90 -3.36
C GLN A 52 5.32 3.45 -3.77
N ALA A 53 4.45 2.57 -4.26
CA ALA A 53 3.11 2.95 -4.70
C ALA A 53 2.27 3.48 -3.54
N VAL A 54 2.26 2.82 -2.38
CA VAL A 54 1.52 3.26 -1.18
C VAL A 54 2.05 4.58 -0.64
N HIS A 55 3.38 4.71 -0.50
CA HIS A 55 4.02 5.94 -0.01
C HIS A 55 3.68 7.15 -0.87
N HIS A 56 3.66 6.99 -2.20
CA HIS A 56 3.28 8.10 -3.07
C HIS A 56 1.89 8.69 -2.76
N PHE A 57 0.91 7.87 -2.39
CA PHE A 57 -0.41 8.38 -2.00
C PHE A 57 -0.47 8.88 -0.57
N LEU A 58 0.31 8.31 0.34
CA LEU A 58 0.45 8.82 1.71
C LEU A 58 1.09 10.21 1.72
N ASP A 59 2.15 10.41 0.93
CA ASP A 59 2.86 11.69 0.84
C ASP A 59 1.97 12.78 0.22
N GLN A 60 1.14 12.44 -0.78
CA GLN A 60 0.13 13.37 -1.30
C GLN A 60 -0.97 13.68 -0.30
N LYS A 61 -1.40 12.70 0.50
CA LYS A 61 -2.41 12.91 1.55
C LYS A 61 -1.87 13.80 2.68
N GLY A 62 -0.58 13.68 3.02
CA GLY A 62 0.10 14.51 4.02
C GLY A 62 0.57 15.87 3.49
N GLY A 63 0.70 16.04 2.17
CA GLY A 63 1.20 17.26 1.53
C GLY A 63 0.18 18.40 1.34
N GLY A 64 -0.96 18.34 2.02
CA GLY A 64 -1.98 19.40 2.01
C GLY A 64 -1.64 20.63 2.86
N ASP A 65 -0.55 20.59 3.63
CA ASP A 65 -0.11 21.66 4.54
C ASP A 65 1.31 22.16 4.19
N ALA A 66 1.51 22.68 2.98
CA ALA A 66 2.71 23.43 2.60
C ALA A 66 2.34 24.78 1.94
#